data_AF-A0A6P5AW89-F1
#
_entry.id   AF-A0A6P5AW89-F1
#
_cell.length_a   1.000
_cell.length_b   1.000
_cell.length_c   1.000
_cell.angle_alpha   90.00
_cell.angle_beta   90.00
_cell.angle_gamma   90.00
#
_symmetry.space_group_name_H-M   'P 1'
#
loop_
_entity.id
_entity.type
_entity.pdbx_description
1 polymer ?
#
loop_
_entity_poly.entity_id
_entity_poly.type
_entity_poly.pdbx_seq_one_letter_code
_entity_poly.pdbx_strand_id
1 'polypeptide(L)'
;MKTVVALALLSLVCVEGWLFSEDAEWNDLKVTWGLNQLFSSTVFDSLPRTESDALAEGWVDFSRGATCDGDYYRGSRYIKDNDPAVMLLFDKNGYIAGIQMGARITELPAGVPATPISYMWNYDGDMLVITAYFIDPATICTGRSDALFTLEGTGGGLYLQTGYNPETDNMPIPRDEADIGTTLWTKGGCFYTMGQHYWYNTAADMNCDDFFPVFLLYNSGRLNGFGWNINANLNSPRYESPPADALSMFFEDTPACFDQHVQRGLSTMHIYLDDSPSFNFC
;
A
#
# COMPACT_ATOMS: atom_id res chain seq x y z
N MET A 1 -72.04 5.13 -3.09
CA MET A 1 -71.29 6.17 -2.33
C MET A 1 -69.98 5.53 -1.87
N LYS A 2 -68.91 6.32 -1.93
CA LYS A 2 -67.52 5.91 -2.14
C LYS A 2 -66.93 5.06 -1.00
N THR A 3 -66.43 3.87 -1.35
CA THR A 3 -65.52 3.08 -0.50
C THR A 3 -64.10 3.52 -0.85
N VAL A 4 -63.42 4.20 0.06
CA VAL A 4 -62.01 4.54 -0.05
C VAL A 4 -61.21 3.33 0.43
N VAL A 5 -60.55 2.64 -0.49
CA VAL A 5 -59.53 1.64 -0.17
C VAL A 5 -58.24 2.40 0.14
N ALA A 6 -57.87 2.45 1.41
CA ALA A 6 -56.57 2.94 1.83
C ALA A 6 -55.53 1.85 1.57
N LEU A 7 -54.74 2.02 0.51
CA LEU A 7 -53.57 1.22 0.22
C LEU A 7 -52.46 1.66 1.20
N ALA A 8 -52.27 0.92 2.29
CA ALA A 8 -51.11 1.10 3.15
C ALA A 8 -49.87 0.56 2.41
N LEU A 9 -49.13 1.46 1.77
CA LEU A 9 -47.77 1.21 1.32
C LEU A 9 -46.93 0.86 2.56
N LEU A 10 -46.57 -0.41 2.72
CA LEU A 10 -45.40 -0.78 3.51
C LEU A 10 -44.19 -0.15 2.83
N SER A 11 -43.79 1.04 3.31
CA SER A 11 -42.42 1.49 3.18
C SER A 11 -41.56 0.51 3.97
N LEU A 12 -40.97 -0.48 3.30
CA LEU A 12 -39.73 -1.06 3.77
C LEU A 12 -38.74 0.10 3.85
N VAL A 13 -38.58 0.63 5.06
CA VAL A 13 -37.37 1.35 5.41
C VAL A 13 -36.29 0.28 5.31
N CYS A 14 -35.59 0.25 4.19
CA CYS A 14 -34.26 -0.34 4.13
C CYS A 14 -33.41 0.50 5.07
N VAL A 15 -33.47 0.15 6.36
CA VAL A 15 -32.49 0.60 7.34
C VAL A 15 -31.20 -0.03 6.84
N GLU A 16 -30.42 0.81 6.17
CA GLU A 16 -28.98 0.74 6.00
C GLU A 16 -28.35 -0.45 6.74
N GLY A 17 -27.96 -1.47 5.99
CA GLY A 17 -27.07 -2.54 6.47
C GLY A 17 -25.64 -2.03 6.73
N TRP A 18 -25.52 -0.81 7.26
CA TRP A 18 -24.28 -0.07 7.54
C TRP A 18 -24.06 0.14 9.04
N LEU A 19 -24.93 -0.40 9.91
CA LEU A 19 -24.84 -0.14 11.34
C LEU A 19 -23.97 -1.13 12.12
N PHE A 20 -23.53 -2.24 11.52
CA PHE A 20 -22.52 -3.15 12.11
C PHE A 20 -21.81 -3.92 10.99
N SER A 21 -20.81 -3.30 10.34
CA SER A 21 -19.70 -4.12 9.83
C SER A 21 -18.93 -4.57 11.06
N GLU A 22 -19.04 -5.84 11.45
CA GLU A 22 -18.19 -6.40 12.51
C GLU A 22 -16.73 -6.52 12.04
N ASP A 23 -16.49 -6.44 10.73
CA ASP A 23 -15.16 -6.51 10.15
C ASP A 23 -14.47 -5.15 10.19
N ALA A 24 -13.18 -5.18 10.54
CA ALA A 24 -12.29 -4.02 10.48
C ALA A 24 -12.29 -3.42 9.07
N GLU A 25 -12.16 -2.10 8.95
CA GLU A 25 -12.11 -1.44 7.65
C GLU A 25 -10.96 -1.97 6.77
N TRP A 26 -9.81 -2.28 7.38
CA TRP A 26 -8.72 -2.96 6.72
C TRP A 26 -8.77 -4.46 6.99
N ASN A 27 -9.70 -5.14 6.32
CA ASN A 27 -10.02 -6.56 6.56
C ASN A 27 -9.18 -7.55 5.75
N ASP A 28 -8.27 -7.11 4.87
CA ASP A 28 -7.35 -8.00 4.14
C ASP A 28 -6.02 -7.29 3.84
N LEU A 29 -5.10 -8.01 3.19
CA LEU A 29 -3.89 -7.44 2.61
C LEU A 29 -3.64 -8.14 1.27
N LYS A 30 -3.69 -7.39 0.18
CA LYS A 30 -3.50 -7.93 -1.18
C LYS A 30 -2.50 -7.09 -1.96
N VAL A 31 -1.85 -7.71 -2.94
CA VAL A 31 -0.92 -7.02 -3.83
C VAL A 31 -1.16 -7.34 -5.28
N THR A 32 -0.57 -6.50 -6.14
CA THR A 32 -0.57 -6.62 -7.60
C THR A 32 -1.94 -6.34 -8.19
N TRP A 33 -2.01 -5.29 -9.00
CA TRP A 33 -3.17 -5.02 -9.84
C TRP A 33 -3.04 -5.71 -11.20
N GLY A 34 -4.18 -6.05 -11.79
CA GLY A 34 -4.24 -6.48 -13.19
C GLY A 34 -5.66 -6.71 -13.68
N LEU A 35 -5.83 -6.70 -15.00
CA LEU A 35 -7.13 -6.90 -15.64
C LEU A 35 -7.54 -8.38 -15.71
N ASN A 36 -6.58 -9.31 -15.62
CA ASN A 36 -6.84 -10.76 -15.72
C ASN A 36 -7.17 -11.39 -14.36
N GLN A 37 -8.19 -10.86 -13.68
CA GLN A 37 -8.55 -11.28 -12.31
C GLN A 37 -9.04 -12.73 -12.22
N LEU A 38 -9.63 -13.28 -13.30
CA LEU A 38 -10.23 -14.62 -13.29
C LEU A 38 -9.21 -15.76 -13.50
N PHE A 39 -8.06 -15.48 -14.11
CA PHE A 39 -7.11 -16.51 -14.54
C PHE A 39 -5.67 -16.25 -14.09
N SER A 40 -5.40 -15.13 -13.41
CA SER A 40 -4.10 -14.86 -12.81
C SER A 40 -4.11 -15.22 -11.33
N SER A 41 -3.10 -15.98 -10.89
CA SER A 41 -2.86 -16.23 -9.47
C SER A 41 -2.09 -15.10 -8.79
N THR A 42 -1.67 -14.07 -9.52
CA THR A 42 -0.88 -12.96 -8.97
C THR A 42 -1.69 -11.70 -8.79
N VAL A 43 -2.80 -11.54 -9.53
CA VAL A 43 -3.67 -10.36 -9.43
C VAL A 43 -4.47 -10.45 -8.14
N PHE A 44 -4.38 -9.41 -7.32
CA PHE A 44 -4.99 -9.33 -5.99
C PHE A 44 -4.63 -10.53 -5.12
N ASP A 45 -3.36 -10.95 -5.19
CA ASP A 45 -2.81 -12.05 -4.40
C ASP A 45 -2.86 -11.67 -2.91
N SER A 46 -3.58 -12.47 -2.13
CA SER A 46 -3.71 -12.27 -0.68
C SER A 46 -2.39 -12.61 0.02
N LEU A 47 -2.05 -11.78 1.00
CA LEU A 47 -0.86 -11.93 1.83
C LEU A 47 -1.27 -12.34 3.24
N PRO A 48 -0.50 -13.21 3.91
CA PRO A 48 -0.80 -13.64 5.26
C PRO A 48 -0.69 -12.47 6.24
N ARG A 49 -1.66 -12.38 7.15
CA ARG A 49 -1.72 -11.32 8.18
C ARG A 49 -1.28 -11.80 9.57
N THR A 50 -0.93 -13.08 9.69
CA THR A 50 -0.27 -13.64 10.87
C THR A 50 1.01 -14.36 10.46
N GLU A 51 2.00 -14.35 11.36
CA GLU A 51 3.26 -15.06 11.19
C GLU A 51 3.03 -16.56 11.03
N SER A 52 2.05 -17.12 11.74
CA SER A 52 1.67 -18.53 11.62
C SER A 52 1.15 -18.89 10.23
N ASP A 53 0.30 -18.04 9.64
CA ASP A 53 -0.21 -18.26 8.28
C ASP A 53 0.92 -18.09 7.27
N ALA A 54 1.82 -17.12 7.46
CA ALA A 54 2.98 -16.92 6.61
C ALA A 54 3.89 -18.15 6.59
N LEU A 55 4.21 -18.71 7.76
CA LEU A 55 4.98 -19.94 7.84
C LEU A 55 4.26 -21.12 7.16
N ALA A 56 2.94 -21.23 7.33
CA ALA A 56 2.13 -22.28 6.69
C ALA A 56 2.12 -22.15 5.15
N GLU A 57 2.21 -20.93 4.64
CA GLU A 57 2.25 -20.61 3.21
C GLU A 57 3.68 -20.61 2.60
N GLY A 58 4.69 -20.98 3.39
CA GLY A 58 6.08 -21.13 2.94
C GLY A 58 6.91 -19.86 2.95
N TRP A 59 6.47 -18.82 3.65
CA TRP A 59 7.32 -17.67 3.96
C TRP A 59 8.39 -18.07 4.97
N VAL A 60 9.59 -17.49 4.85
CA VAL A 60 10.73 -17.80 5.71
C VAL A 60 11.26 -16.54 6.38
N ASP A 61 11.80 -16.69 7.59
CA ASP A 61 12.46 -15.57 8.28
C ASP A 61 13.57 -14.99 7.40
N PHE A 62 13.50 -13.69 7.25
CA PHE A 62 14.45 -12.86 6.53
C PHE A 62 14.86 -11.66 7.38
N SER A 63 14.83 -11.82 8.71
CA SER A 63 15.25 -10.78 9.64
C SER A 63 16.76 -10.55 9.57
N ARG A 64 17.51 -11.49 8.96
CA ARG A 64 18.98 -11.44 8.80
C ARG A 64 19.71 -11.24 10.13
N GLY A 65 19.13 -11.76 11.22
CA GLY A 65 19.65 -11.63 12.57
C GLY A 65 19.31 -10.31 13.27
N ALA A 66 18.53 -9.41 12.64
CA ALA A 66 17.99 -8.25 13.31
C ALA A 66 17.03 -8.66 14.44
N THR A 67 17.03 -7.90 15.52
CA THR A 67 16.00 -7.98 16.56
C THR A 67 14.77 -7.20 16.13
N CYS A 68 13.62 -7.46 16.77
CA CYS A 68 12.39 -6.71 16.50
C CYS A 68 12.63 -5.20 16.58
N ASP A 69 13.37 -4.74 17.58
CA ASP A 69 13.70 -3.34 17.86
C ASP A 69 15.00 -2.87 17.18
N GLY A 70 15.42 -3.55 16.12
CA GLY A 70 16.62 -3.22 15.36
C GLY A 70 16.58 -1.80 14.79
N ASP A 71 17.74 -1.22 14.54
CA ASP A 71 17.88 0.22 14.26
C ASP A 71 17.10 0.68 13.02
N TYR A 72 17.04 -0.15 11.97
CA TYR A 72 16.54 0.25 10.65
C TYR A 72 15.05 -0.05 10.42
N TYR A 73 14.51 -1.15 10.93
CA TYR A 73 13.10 -1.47 10.80
C TYR A 73 12.59 -2.16 12.05
N ARG A 74 11.27 -2.20 12.23
CA ARG A 74 10.62 -2.88 13.35
C ARG A 74 9.92 -4.15 12.91
N GLY A 75 9.94 -5.15 13.79
CA GLY A 75 9.23 -6.41 13.61
C GLY A 75 10.07 -7.54 13.04
N SER A 76 9.48 -8.74 13.05
CA SER A 76 10.08 -9.95 12.44
C SER A 76 9.78 -9.94 10.94
N ARG A 77 10.82 -10.05 10.11
CA ARG A 77 10.66 -9.93 8.67
C ARG A 77 10.62 -11.28 7.98
N TYR A 78 9.72 -11.43 7.03
CA TYR A 78 9.53 -12.66 6.26
C TYR A 78 9.51 -12.40 4.76
N ILE A 79 10.06 -13.35 4.00
CA ILE A 79 10.10 -13.33 2.53
C ILE A 79 9.61 -14.67 1.97
N LYS A 80 9.02 -14.66 0.78
CA LYS A 80 8.63 -15.87 0.05
C LYS A 80 9.46 -16.00 -1.22
N ASP A 81 9.90 -17.22 -1.52
CA ASP A 81 10.63 -17.57 -2.75
C ASP A 81 11.87 -16.69 -3.07
N ASN A 82 12.43 -16.03 -2.05
CA ASN A 82 13.52 -15.05 -2.20
C ASN A 82 13.18 -13.90 -3.17
N ASP A 83 11.90 -13.58 -3.32
CA ASP A 83 11.38 -12.46 -4.09
C ASP A 83 11.25 -11.22 -3.19
N PRO A 84 12.10 -10.20 -3.35
CA PRO A 84 12.09 -9.02 -2.49
C PRO A 84 10.95 -8.04 -2.81
N ALA A 85 10.12 -8.31 -3.82
CA ALA A 85 8.98 -7.44 -4.15
C ALA A 85 8.02 -7.29 -2.97
N VAL A 86 7.87 -8.33 -2.15
CA VAL A 86 7.10 -8.30 -0.90
C VAL A 86 7.90 -8.95 0.21
N MET A 87 8.19 -8.18 1.26
CA MET A 87 8.64 -8.69 2.55
C MET A 87 7.66 -8.22 3.63
N LEU A 88 7.16 -9.14 4.42
CA LEU A 88 6.18 -8.86 5.48
C LEU A 88 6.90 -8.60 6.80
N LEU A 89 6.40 -7.65 7.56
CA LEU A 89 6.87 -7.36 8.92
C LEU A 89 5.76 -7.73 9.90
N PHE A 90 6.04 -8.61 10.86
CA PHE A 90 5.12 -8.97 11.93
C PHE A 90 5.54 -8.31 13.24
N ASP A 91 4.55 -7.93 14.05
CA ASP A 91 4.76 -7.45 15.41
C ASP A 91 5.25 -8.57 16.33
N LYS A 92 5.60 -8.23 17.56
CA LYS A 92 6.12 -9.18 18.55
C LYS A 92 5.19 -10.37 18.83
N ASN A 93 3.89 -10.23 18.60
CA ASN A 93 2.91 -11.28 18.84
C ASN A 93 2.52 -12.02 17.54
N GLY A 94 3.18 -11.71 16.43
CA GLY A 94 2.99 -12.38 15.15
C GLY A 94 1.85 -11.81 14.30
N TYR A 95 1.33 -10.61 14.59
CA TYR A 95 0.33 -9.96 13.72
C TYR A 95 1.00 -9.02 12.72
N ILE A 96 0.48 -8.92 11.50
CA ILE A 96 1.06 -8.06 10.46
C ILE A 96 1.22 -6.62 10.97
N ALA A 97 2.39 -6.03 10.78
CA ALA A 97 2.73 -4.69 11.27
C ALA A 97 3.16 -3.76 10.15
N GLY A 98 3.62 -4.31 9.02
CA GLY A 98 4.05 -3.53 7.88
C GLY A 98 4.46 -4.41 6.71
N ILE A 99 4.87 -3.73 5.64
CA ILE A 99 5.31 -4.33 4.39
C ILE A 99 6.50 -3.55 3.85
N GLN A 100 7.42 -4.27 3.23
CA GLN A 100 8.59 -3.74 2.58
C GLN A 100 8.65 -4.18 1.12
N MET A 101 9.24 -3.32 0.30
CA MET A 101 9.70 -3.68 -1.04
C MET A 101 11.21 -3.51 -1.07
N GLY A 102 11.90 -4.55 -1.53
CA GLY A 102 13.33 -4.55 -1.79
C GLY A 102 13.63 -4.50 -3.29
N ALA A 103 14.61 -3.70 -3.66
CA ALA A 103 15.20 -3.69 -4.98
C ALA A 103 16.68 -4.08 -4.88
N ARG A 104 17.09 -5.12 -5.62
CA ARG A 104 18.51 -5.53 -5.62
C ARG A 104 19.33 -4.44 -6.30
N ILE A 105 20.43 -4.05 -5.68
CA ILE A 105 21.28 -2.96 -6.18
C ILE A 105 21.78 -3.25 -7.61
N THR A 106 21.97 -4.52 -7.96
CA THR A 106 22.37 -4.96 -9.31
C THR A 106 21.29 -4.77 -10.38
N GLU A 107 20.02 -4.62 -9.99
CA GLU A 107 18.89 -4.40 -10.89
C GLU A 107 18.59 -2.89 -11.07
N LEU A 108 19.22 -2.03 -10.27
CA LEU A 108 18.98 -0.60 -10.29
C LEU A 108 19.88 0.10 -11.32
N PRO A 109 19.31 0.96 -12.19
CA PRO A 109 20.09 1.88 -13.01
C PRO A 109 20.94 2.82 -12.14
N ALA A 110 22.03 3.35 -12.70
CA ALA A 110 22.85 4.33 -12.01
C ALA A 110 22.01 5.58 -11.63
N GLY A 111 22.11 6.01 -10.38
CA GLY A 111 21.38 7.15 -9.85
C GLY A 111 19.93 6.86 -9.43
N VAL A 112 19.52 5.59 -9.33
CA VAL A 112 18.22 5.17 -8.79
C VAL A 112 18.42 4.51 -7.42
N PRO A 113 17.69 4.92 -6.37
CA PRO A 113 16.80 6.07 -6.32
C PRO A 113 17.58 7.39 -6.45
N ALA A 114 16.90 8.44 -6.92
CA ALA A 114 17.51 9.75 -7.02
C ALA A 114 17.84 10.30 -5.62
N THR A 115 18.92 11.10 -5.52
CA THR A 115 19.40 11.64 -4.24
C THR A 115 18.34 12.40 -3.44
N PRO A 116 17.45 13.23 -4.03
CA PRO A 116 16.43 13.94 -3.27
C PRO A 116 15.46 13.04 -2.52
N ILE A 117 15.20 11.83 -3.04
CA ILE A 117 14.26 10.86 -2.46
C ILE A 117 14.95 9.66 -1.80
N SER A 118 16.28 9.63 -1.75
CA SER A 118 17.02 8.46 -1.23
C SER A 118 16.78 8.23 0.26
N TYR A 119 16.27 9.22 1.00
CA TYR A 119 15.91 9.10 2.42
C TYR A 119 14.73 8.13 2.67
N MET A 120 13.94 7.82 1.64
CA MET A 120 12.88 6.81 1.70
C MET A 120 13.42 5.37 1.68
N TRP A 121 14.70 5.22 1.33
CA TRP A 121 15.34 3.94 1.07
C TRP A 121 16.48 3.72 2.03
N ASN A 122 16.65 2.47 2.43
CA ASN A 122 17.74 2.10 3.30
C ASN A 122 18.46 0.88 2.77
N TYR A 123 19.75 0.84 3.06
CA TYR A 123 20.62 -0.24 2.65
C TYR A 123 20.41 -1.47 3.54
N ASP A 124 20.18 -2.61 2.89
CA ASP A 124 20.10 -3.91 3.54
C ASP A 124 20.91 -4.92 2.72
N GLY A 125 22.21 -4.97 3.00
CA GLY A 125 23.16 -5.81 2.28
C GLY A 125 23.23 -5.44 0.79
N ASP A 126 22.69 -6.32 -0.05
CA ASP A 126 22.66 -6.21 -1.51
C ASP A 126 21.40 -5.50 -2.07
N MET A 127 20.53 -5.00 -1.20
CA MET A 127 19.25 -4.39 -1.59
C MET A 127 19.08 -2.98 -1.01
N LEU A 128 18.27 -2.17 -1.70
CA LEU A 128 17.62 -1.01 -1.13
C LEU A 128 16.19 -1.38 -0.76
N VAL A 129 15.75 -0.95 0.42
CA VAL A 129 14.44 -1.29 0.98
C VAL A 129 13.67 -0.02 1.30
N ILE A 130 12.40 0.01 0.88
CA ILE A 130 11.39 0.98 1.30
C ILE A 130 10.37 0.27 2.21
N THR A 131 9.87 0.98 3.22
CA THR A 131 9.02 0.40 4.27
C THR A 131 7.76 1.24 4.50
N ALA A 132 6.62 0.56 4.63
CA ALA A 132 5.40 1.10 5.20
C ALA A 132 4.93 0.25 6.38
N TYR A 133 4.44 0.90 7.43
CA TYR A 133 3.84 0.24 8.59
C TYR A 133 2.34 0.50 8.63
N PHE A 134 1.60 -0.52 9.07
CA PHE A 134 0.14 -0.48 9.25
C PHE A 134 -0.27 -0.09 10.67
N ILE A 135 0.69 0.03 11.57
CA ILE A 135 0.53 0.48 12.95
C ILE A 135 1.70 1.39 13.32
N ASP A 136 1.56 2.13 14.42
CA ASP A 136 2.64 2.99 14.92
C ASP A 136 3.91 2.15 15.16
N PRO A 137 5.04 2.45 14.48
CA PRO A 137 6.28 1.70 14.61
C PRO A 137 6.77 1.50 16.05
N ALA A 138 6.48 2.46 16.95
CA ALA A 138 6.87 2.39 18.36
C ALA A 138 6.17 1.25 19.12
N THR A 139 5.04 0.76 18.61
CA THR A 139 4.23 -0.28 19.27
C THR A 139 4.56 -1.69 18.79
N ILE A 140 5.22 -1.84 17.64
CA ILE A 140 5.45 -3.12 16.95
C ILE A 140 6.15 -4.14 17.87
N CYS A 141 7.15 -3.69 18.64
CA CYS A 141 7.91 -4.58 19.53
C CYS A 141 7.33 -4.71 20.95
N THR A 142 6.21 -4.03 21.21
CA THR A 142 5.31 -4.38 22.33
C THR A 142 4.30 -5.43 21.87
N GLY A 143 3.83 -5.31 20.62
CA GLY A 143 2.90 -6.24 19.97
C GLY A 143 1.44 -5.91 20.26
N ARG A 144 0.56 -6.18 19.28
CA ARG A 144 -0.89 -6.05 19.46
C ARG A 144 -1.47 -7.26 20.16
N SER A 145 -2.52 -7.05 20.95
CA SER A 145 -3.35 -8.16 21.44
C SER A 145 -4.30 -8.65 20.34
N ASP A 146 -4.76 -9.90 20.44
CA ASP A 146 -5.76 -10.49 19.54
C ASP A 146 -7.03 -9.62 19.37
N ALA A 147 -7.54 -9.06 20.47
CA ALA A 147 -8.69 -8.16 20.43
C ALA A 147 -8.42 -6.87 19.64
N LEU A 148 -7.19 -6.35 19.69
CA LEU A 148 -6.80 -5.16 18.93
C LEU A 148 -6.61 -5.50 17.46
N PHE A 149 -6.02 -6.64 17.15
CA PHE A 149 -5.91 -7.15 15.78
C PHE A 149 -7.30 -7.40 15.15
N THR A 150 -8.26 -7.94 15.90
CA THR A 150 -9.63 -8.13 15.42
C THR A 150 -10.32 -6.78 15.13
N LEU A 151 -10.08 -5.77 15.97
CA LEU A 151 -10.66 -4.44 15.79
C LEU A 151 -10.07 -3.67 14.61
N GLU A 152 -8.75 -3.71 14.45
CA GLU A 152 -8.01 -2.92 13.44
C GLU A 152 -7.77 -3.67 12.13
N GLY A 153 -7.88 -5.00 12.15
CA GLY A 153 -7.47 -5.86 11.05
C GLY A 153 -5.99 -5.69 10.71
N THR A 154 -5.71 -5.40 9.44
CA THR A 154 -4.34 -5.17 8.95
C THR A 154 -3.65 -4.02 9.68
N GLY A 155 -4.39 -3.00 10.14
CA GLY A 155 -3.83 -1.99 11.03
C GLY A 155 -4.66 -0.72 11.21
N GLY A 156 -4.28 0.08 12.21
CA GLY A 156 -4.95 1.33 12.60
C GLY A 156 -4.50 2.58 11.85
N GLY A 157 -3.43 2.52 11.03
CA GLY A 157 -2.94 3.68 10.26
C GLY A 157 -1.86 3.31 9.25
N LEU A 158 -1.47 4.21 8.36
CA LEU A 158 -0.37 3.98 7.40
C LEU A 158 0.77 4.96 7.71
N TYR A 159 1.98 4.42 7.91
CA TYR A 159 3.17 5.19 8.24
C TYR A 159 4.27 4.85 7.23
N LEU A 160 4.65 5.80 6.39
CA LEU A 160 5.77 5.62 5.46
C LEU A 160 7.07 5.91 6.19
N GLN A 161 8.05 5.02 6.14
CA GLN A 161 9.36 5.29 6.72
C GLN A 161 10.12 6.30 5.84
N THR A 162 10.55 7.42 6.43
CA THR A 162 11.20 8.55 5.75
C THR A 162 12.60 8.82 6.29
N GLY A 163 13.30 7.79 6.73
CA GLY A 163 14.64 7.89 7.27
C GLY A 163 15.09 6.60 7.92
N TYR A 164 16.11 6.71 8.76
CA TYR A 164 16.76 5.55 9.34
C TYR A 164 15.96 4.97 10.50
N ASN A 165 15.43 5.82 11.40
CA ASN A 165 14.68 5.37 12.57
C ASN A 165 13.16 5.40 12.30
N PRO A 166 12.48 4.25 12.19
CA PRO A 166 11.06 4.23 11.85
C PRO A 166 10.14 4.87 12.90
N GLU A 167 10.56 5.01 14.16
CA GLU A 167 9.74 5.64 15.21
C GLU A 167 9.69 7.16 15.11
N THR A 168 10.77 7.79 14.63
CA THR A 168 10.88 9.25 14.54
C THR A 168 10.84 9.76 13.11
N ASP A 169 11.29 8.94 12.16
CA ASP A 169 11.44 9.27 10.75
C ASP A 169 10.34 8.54 9.98
N ASN A 170 9.08 8.94 10.24
CA ASN A 170 7.94 8.43 9.50
C ASN A 170 6.97 9.55 9.12
N MET A 171 6.22 9.30 8.05
CA MET A 171 5.14 10.15 7.57
C MET A 171 3.80 9.41 7.78
N PRO A 172 2.99 9.80 8.77
CA PRO A 172 1.64 9.28 8.90
C PRO A 172 0.78 9.77 7.74
N ILE A 173 -0.02 8.86 7.18
CA ILE A 173 -0.94 9.15 6.08
C ILE A 173 -2.34 9.36 6.64
N PRO A 174 -3.06 10.41 6.23
CA PRO A 174 -4.45 10.61 6.63
C PRO A 174 -5.31 9.39 6.30
N ARG A 175 -6.27 9.08 7.18
CA ARG A 175 -7.22 7.98 6.94
C ARG A 175 -8.39 8.44 6.08
N ASP A 176 -8.85 9.67 6.30
CA ASP A 176 -9.96 10.29 5.58
C ASP A 176 -9.44 11.15 4.42
N GLU A 177 -10.00 10.96 3.21
CA GLU A 177 -9.63 11.73 2.01
C GLU A 177 -9.84 13.23 2.22
N ALA A 178 -10.81 13.60 3.06
CA ALA A 178 -11.10 14.99 3.41
C ALA A 178 -9.91 15.72 4.06
N ASP A 179 -9.01 15.00 4.72
CA ASP A 179 -7.85 15.58 5.41
C ASP A 179 -6.65 15.77 4.46
N ILE A 180 -6.68 15.16 3.26
CA ILE A 180 -5.59 15.25 2.27
C ILE A 180 -5.33 16.69 1.84
N GLY A 181 -6.36 17.54 1.76
CA GLY A 181 -6.22 18.95 1.35
C GLY A 181 -5.30 19.81 2.23
N THR A 182 -4.88 19.29 3.39
CA THR A 182 -3.91 19.93 4.29
C THR A 182 -2.48 19.39 4.14
N THR A 183 -2.26 18.49 3.20
CA THR A 183 -0.98 17.80 2.95
C THR A 183 -0.38 18.19 1.60
N LEU A 184 0.76 17.59 1.24
CA LEU A 184 1.37 17.74 -0.08
C LEU A 184 0.88 16.70 -1.10
N TRP A 185 -0.06 15.82 -0.74
CA TRP A 185 -0.59 14.83 -1.66
C TRP A 185 -1.50 15.48 -2.69
N THR A 186 -1.07 15.48 -3.95
CA THR A 186 -1.81 16.00 -5.10
C THR A 186 -2.77 14.95 -5.63
N LYS A 187 -3.98 15.37 -5.98
CA LYS A 187 -4.99 14.48 -6.55
C LYS A 187 -4.55 13.96 -7.93
N GLY A 188 -4.74 12.68 -8.16
CA GLY A 188 -4.44 12.00 -9.41
C GLY A 188 -5.68 11.43 -10.10
N GLY A 189 -5.44 10.44 -10.96
CA GLY A 189 -6.47 9.72 -11.70
C GLY A 189 -7.34 8.84 -10.80
N CYS A 190 -8.58 8.65 -11.23
CA CYS A 190 -9.53 7.73 -10.63
C CYS A 190 -9.73 6.54 -11.56
N PHE A 191 -9.56 5.31 -11.05
CA PHE A 191 -9.69 4.11 -11.87
C PHE A 191 -10.53 3.05 -11.18
N TYR A 192 -11.44 2.46 -11.97
CA TYR A 192 -12.16 1.26 -11.55
C TYR A 192 -11.17 0.14 -11.21
N THR A 193 -11.38 -0.54 -10.08
CA THR A 193 -10.54 -1.59 -9.47
C THR A 193 -9.20 -1.14 -8.86
N MET A 194 -8.90 0.16 -8.85
CA MET A 194 -7.73 0.70 -8.16
C MET A 194 -8.11 1.72 -7.08
N GLY A 195 -9.08 2.60 -7.39
CA GLY A 195 -9.49 3.71 -6.55
C GLY A 195 -8.95 5.08 -7.02
N GLN A 196 -9.15 6.08 -6.17
CA GLN A 196 -8.66 7.44 -6.36
C GLN A 196 -7.18 7.52 -5.98
N HIS A 197 -6.33 7.84 -6.95
CA HIS A 197 -4.89 7.99 -6.72
C HIS A 197 -4.56 9.36 -6.16
N TYR A 198 -3.52 9.40 -5.34
CA TYR A 198 -2.83 10.62 -4.91
C TYR A 198 -1.32 10.45 -5.03
N TRP A 199 -0.66 11.50 -5.51
CA TRP A 199 0.78 11.53 -5.74
C TRP A 199 1.43 12.64 -4.92
N TYR A 200 2.57 12.36 -4.29
CA TYR A 200 3.16 13.33 -3.38
C TYR A 200 3.83 14.47 -4.13
N ASN A 201 3.36 15.70 -3.87
CA ASN A 201 3.91 16.96 -4.34
C ASN A 201 4.17 17.03 -5.85
N THR A 202 3.32 16.38 -6.65
CA THR A 202 3.46 16.40 -8.12
C THR A 202 2.92 17.68 -8.72
N ALA A 203 3.66 18.23 -9.68
CA ALA A 203 3.29 19.39 -10.49
C ALA A 203 3.88 19.25 -11.90
N ALA A 204 3.30 19.97 -12.88
CA ALA A 204 3.74 19.90 -14.28
C ALA A 204 5.23 20.26 -14.48
N ASP A 205 5.76 21.18 -13.67
CA ASP A 205 7.13 21.71 -13.73
C ASP A 205 8.08 21.16 -12.65
N MET A 206 7.69 20.08 -11.96
CA MET A 206 8.53 19.46 -10.93
C MET A 206 9.84 18.88 -11.50
N ASN A 207 10.86 18.76 -10.65
CA ASN A 207 12.06 18.02 -11.00
C ASN A 207 11.78 16.52 -10.95
N CYS A 208 12.24 15.80 -11.97
CA CYS A 208 12.17 14.35 -12.07
C CYS A 208 12.75 13.63 -10.85
N ASP A 209 13.89 14.11 -10.37
CA ASP A 209 14.58 13.45 -9.26
C ASP A 209 13.80 13.56 -7.92
N ASP A 210 12.70 14.33 -7.89
CA ASP A 210 11.80 14.48 -6.75
C ASP A 210 10.58 13.54 -6.84
N PHE A 211 10.46 12.68 -7.86
CA PHE A 211 9.31 11.79 -8.00
C PHE A 211 9.23 10.78 -6.85
N PHE A 212 8.25 10.97 -5.96
CA PHE A 212 8.16 10.24 -4.71
C PHE A 212 7.80 8.76 -4.93
N PRO A 213 8.45 7.80 -4.25
CA PRO A 213 8.33 6.38 -4.55
C PRO A 213 7.03 5.71 -4.04
N VAL A 214 6.06 6.52 -3.59
CA VAL A 214 4.77 6.05 -3.04
C VAL A 214 3.61 6.85 -3.64
N PHE A 215 2.53 6.15 -3.99
CA PHE A 215 1.22 6.75 -4.27
C PHE A 215 0.17 6.20 -3.30
N LEU A 216 -0.88 6.98 -3.01
CA LEU A 216 -1.97 6.56 -2.13
C LEU A 216 -3.21 6.21 -2.93
N LEU A 217 -4.06 5.35 -2.35
CA LEU A 217 -5.33 4.93 -2.92
C LEU A 217 -6.45 5.17 -1.91
N TYR A 218 -7.47 5.89 -2.35
CA TYR A 218 -8.70 6.11 -1.59
C TYR A 218 -9.89 5.49 -2.33
N ASN A 219 -10.83 4.95 -1.57
CA ASN A 219 -12.09 4.44 -2.05
C ASN A 219 -13.20 4.97 -1.15
N SER A 220 -14.23 5.58 -1.74
CA SER A 220 -15.35 6.18 -0.98
C SER A 220 -14.91 7.15 0.13
N GLY A 221 -13.88 7.96 -0.11
CA GLY A 221 -13.36 8.93 0.87
C GLY A 221 -12.45 8.35 1.94
N ARG A 222 -12.06 7.08 1.85
CA ARG A 222 -11.28 6.37 2.88
C ARG A 222 -10.03 5.73 2.29
N LEU A 223 -8.90 5.85 3.01
CA LEU A 223 -7.64 5.22 2.62
C LEU A 223 -7.82 3.70 2.65
N ASN A 224 -7.72 3.04 1.50
CA ASN A 224 -7.91 1.61 1.37
C ASN A 224 -6.71 0.92 0.70
N GLY A 225 -5.70 1.68 0.29
CA GLY A 225 -4.48 1.13 -0.25
C GLY A 225 -3.42 2.20 -0.54
N PHE A 226 -2.32 1.75 -1.09
CA PHE A 226 -1.21 2.56 -1.56
C PHE A 226 -0.41 1.74 -2.56
N GLY A 227 0.68 2.27 -3.09
CA GLY A 227 1.58 1.46 -3.88
C GLY A 227 2.96 2.06 -4.02
N TRP A 228 3.88 1.20 -4.45
CA TRP A 228 5.25 1.57 -4.73
C TRP A 228 5.40 1.97 -6.18
N ASN A 229 6.34 2.88 -6.43
CA ASN A 229 6.85 3.11 -7.76
C ASN A 229 8.36 3.35 -7.71
N ILE A 230 9.06 2.79 -8.69
CA ILE A 230 10.51 2.97 -8.83
C ILE A 230 10.91 3.00 -10.29
N ASN A 231 11.85 3.88 -10.62
CA ASN A 231 12.42 4.03 -11.96
C ASN A 231 13.44 2.96 -12.33
N ALA A 232 13.01 1.71 -12.22
CA ALA A 232 13.77 0.54 -12.61
C ALA A 232 12.81 -0.54 -13.12
N ASN A 233 13.29 -1.42 -13.99
CA ASN A 233 12.58 -2.64 -14.35
C ASN A 233 13.05 -3.74 -13.40
N LEU A 234 12.26 -3.99 -12.36
CA LEU A 234 12.53 -5.02 -11.37
C LEU A 234 11.87 -6.33 -11.80
N ASN A 235 12.53 -7.46 -11.50
CA ASN A 235 12.06 -8.77 -11.91
C ASN A 235 11.25 -9.45 -10.80
N SER A 236 9.93 -9.33 -10.86
CA SER A 236 8.99 -10.11 -10.06
C SER A 236 7.64 -10.15 -10.77
N PRO A 237 6.88 -11.25 -10.69
CA PRO A 237 5.51 -11.31 -11.21
C PRO A 237 4.52 -10.42 -10.43
N ARG A 238 4.96 -9.82 -9.31
CA ARG A 238 4.16 -8.87 -8.50
C ARG A 238 4.29 -7.43 -8.98
N TYR A 239 5.33 -7.12 -9.77
CA TYR A 239 5.49 -5.79 -10.33
C TYR A 239 4.61 -5.61 -11.56
N GLU A 240 4.05 -4.42 -11.63
CA GLU A 240 3.22 -3.93 -12.71
C GLU A 240 4.03 -2.94 -13.53
N SER A 241 4.02 -3.12 -14.84
CA SER A 241 4.67 -2.23 -15.79
C SER A 241 3.60 -1.60 -16.69
N PRO A 242 2.99 -0.47 -16.25
CA PRO A 242 2.04 0.23 -17.09
C PRO A 242 2.71 0.73 -18.37
N PRO A 243 2.03 0.66 -19.53
CA PRO A 243 2.58 1.19 -20.76
C PRO A 243 2.67 2.72 -20.68
N ALA A 244 3.67 3.29 -21.35
CA ALA A 244 4.01 4.71 -21.25
C ALA A 244 2.82 5.64 -21.58
N ASP A 245 1.99 5.25 -22.54
CA ASP A 245 0.83 6.01 -22.97
C ASP A 245 -0.32 6.03 -21.94
N ALA A 246 -0.41 5.01 -21.08
CA ALA A 246 -1.42 4.96 -20.03
C ALA A 246 -1.07 5.82 -18.80
N LEU A 247 0.19 6.19 -18.63
CA LEU A 247 0.69 6.79 -17.40
C LEU A 247 0.22 8.23 -17.18
N SER A 248 0.05 9.02 -18.25
CA SER A 248 -0.49 10.37 -18.14
C SER A 248 -1.89 10.41 -17.50
N MET A 249 -2.66 9.33 -17.62
CA MET A 249 -4.01 9.23 -17.04
C MET A 249 -4.00 9.22 -15.50
N PHE A 250 -2.86 8.89 -14.88
CA PHE A 250 -2.75 8.78 -13.42
C PHE A 250 -2.56 10.14 -12.73
N PHE A 251 -2.32 11.21 -13.48
CA PHE A 251 -2.05 12.54 -12.95
C PHE A 251 -3.11 13.53 -13.42
N GLU A 252 -3.48 14.48 -12.56
CA GLU A 252 -4.27 15.64 -12.99
C GLU A 252 -3.43 16.56 -13.88
N ASP A 253 -2.22 16.90 -13.42
CA ASP A 253 -1.18 17.58 -14.17
C ASP A 253 0.01 16.63 -14.36
N THR A 254 0.17 16.09 -15.57
CA THR A 254 1.30 15.17 -15.87
C THR A 254 2.62 15.92 -15.80
N PRO A 255 3.59 15.50 -14.95
CA PRO A 255 4.93 16.08 -14.93
C PRO A 255 5.59 15.99 -16.30
N ALA A 256 6.13 17.10 -16.81
CA ALA A 256 6.73 17.16 -18.16
C ALA A 256 7.89 16.16 -18.36
N CYS A 257 8.44 15.69 -17.25
CA CYS A 257 9.62 14.86 -17.22
C CYS A 257 9.28 13.36 -17.03
N PHE A 258 7.99 13.02 -16.90
CA PHE A 258 7.52 11.65 -16.68
C PHE A 258 7.89 10.69 -17.82
N ASP A 259 7.88 11.16 -19.07
CA ASP A 259 8.34 10.34 -20.21
C ASP A 259 9.80 9.89 -20.06
N GLN A 260 10.65 10.71 -19.44
CA GLN A 260 12.06 10.36 -19.19
C GLN A 260 12.19 9.31 -18.09
N HIS A 261 11.32 9.37 -17.07
CA HIS A 261 11.23 8.36 -16.01
C HIS A 261 10.85 6.99 -16.55
N VAL A 262 9.89 6.94 -17.46
CA VAL A 262 9.42 5.69 -18.07
C VAL A 262 10.48 5.07 -18.98
N GLN A 263 11.24 5.90 -19.70
CA GLN A 263 12.35 5.41 -20.54
C GLN A 263 13.47 4.73 -19.73
N ARG A 264 13.62 5.04 -18.44
CA ARG A 264 14.57 4.36 -17.53
C ARG A 264 14.07 3.01 -17.03
N GLY A 265 12.82 2.66 -17.32
CA GLY A 265 12.09 1.54 -16.72
C GLY A 265 11.23 2.01 -15.55
N LEU A 266 10.08 1.36 -15.37
CA LEU A 266 9.14 1.66 -14.29
C LEU A 266 8.53 0.35 -13.79
N SER A 267 8.71 0.12 -12.49
CA SER A 267 8.02 -0.93 -11.75
C SER A 267 7.12 -0.29 -10.72
N THR A 268 5.87 -0.72 -10.70
CA THR A 268 4.88 -0.32 -9.71
C THR A 268 4.32 -1.55 -9.01
N MET A 269 3.77 -1.39 -7.82
CA MET A 269 3.02 -2.46 -7.16
C MET A 269 1.93 -1.84 -6.30
N HIS A 270 0.67 -2.14 -6.62
CA HIS A 270 -0.44 -1.77 -5.76
C HIS A 270 -0.52 -2.70 -4.55
N ILE A 271 -0.88 -2.12 -3.41
CA ILE A 271 -1.12 -2.78 -2.13
C ILE A 271 -2.50 -2.35 -1.64
N TYR A 272 -3.39 -3.31 -1.47
CA TYR A 272 -4.77 -3.11 -1.03
C TYR A 272 -4.94 -3.63 0.39
N LEU A 273 -5.72 -2.90 1.18
CA LEU A 273 -5.98 -3.20 2.59
C LEU A 273 -7.40 -3.73 2.80
N ASP A 274 -8.13 -3.95 1.72
CA ASP A 274 -9.49 -4.48 1.67
C ASP A 274 -9.55 -5.84 0.96
N ASP A 275 -10.57 -6.63 1.30
CA ASP A 275 -10.79 -7.98 0.76
C ASP A 275 -11.35 -8.03 -0.67
N SER A 276 -11.74 -6.87 -1.21
CA SER A 276 -12.58 -6.75 -2.39
C SER A 276 -12.09 -5.68 -3.38
N PRO A 277 -10.79 -5.65 -3.75
CA PRO A 277 -10.24 -4.54 -4.52
C PRO A 277 -10.80 -4.43 -5.94
N SER A 278 -11.35 -5.53 -6.47
CA SER A 278 -12.13 -5.56 -7.71
C SER A 278 -13.33 -4.61 -7.73
N PHE A 279 -13.79 -4.15 -6.57
CA PHE A 279 -14.89 -3.21 -6.39
C PHE A 279 -14.43 -1.83 -5.90
N ASN A 280 -13.14 -1.54 -5.93
CA ASN A 280 -12.66 -0.20 -5.61
C ASN A 280 -13.02 0.79 -6.72
N PHE A 281 -13.54 1.93 -6.30
CA PHE A 281 -13.94 3.04 -7.16
C PHE A 281 -13.53 4.36 -6.51
N CYS A 282 -14.04 5.45 -7.07
CA CYS A 282 -14.01 6.79 -6.50
C CYS A 282 -15.47 7.26 -6.45
#